data_AF-A0A959VRA5-F1
#
_entry.id   AF-A0A959VRA5-F1
#
_cell.length_a   1.000
_cell.length_b   1.000
_cell.length_c   1.000
_cell.angle_alpha   90.00
_cell.angle_beta   90.00
_cell.angle_gamma   90.00
#
_symmetry.space_group_name_H-M   'P 1'
#
loop_
_entity.id
_entity.type
_entity.pdbx_description
1 polymer ?
#
loop_
_entity_poly.entity_id
_entity_poly.type
_entity_poly.pdbx_seq_one_letter_code
_entity_poly.pdbx_strand_id
1 'polypeptide(L)'
;AKYKEFGGSFIYPMEDNKVCIGFVAGLDYTDATFSVHDVLQQFKQHPFVKKILKGGKRVGWGAKTIPQGGYWSMPKRLSVPGMVIAGDNAGMVNVAELKGVHYAMHAGMYAAEAIVDALEKDQVDFSAYDEKVHNSIIEKDLYKTRNASQPFTRGFFFGGAMASTMTITQGHFPGGHWKN
;
A
#
# COMPACT_ATOMS: atom_id res chain seq x y z
N ALA A 1 11.26 16.29 -6.64
CA ALA A 1 10.23 17.28 -6.96
C ALA A 1 10.39 18.47 -6.03
N LYS A 2 9.96 19.68 -6.42
CA LYS A 2 10.26 20.93 -5.70
C LYS A 2 9.58 20.98 -4.31
N TYR A 3 8.44 20.32 -4.17
CA TYR A 3 7.60 20.32 -2.98
C TYR A 3 7.31 18.91 -2.45
N LYS A 4 8.27 17.99 -2.63
CA LYS A 4 8.19 16.57 -2.21
C LYS A 4 7.07 15.76 -2.88
N GLU A 5 6.58 16.19 -4.04
CA GLU A 5 5.62 15.43 -4.81
C GLU A 5 6.23 14.09 -5.24
N PHE A 6 5.68 13.01 -4.72
CA PHE A 6 6.02 11.64 -5.05
C PHE A 6 4.75 10.88 -5.44
N GLY A 7 4.83 10.05 -6.47
CA GLY A 7 3.65 9.40 -7.00
C GLY A 7 3.92 8.60 -8.25
N GLY A 8 2.86 8.02 -8.78
CA GLY A 8 2.90 7.18 -9.97
C GLY A 8 1.52 7.03 -10.59
N SER A 9 1.49 6.37 -11.74
CA SER A 9 0.25 6.05 -12.43
C SER A 9 0.14 4.55 -12.66
N PHE A 10 -1.08 4.08 -12.88
CA PHE A 10 -1.34 2.71 -13.32
C PHE A 10 -2.31 2.72 -14.50
N ILE A 11 -2.14 1.73 -15.37
CA ILE A 11 -3.04 1.44 -16.50
C ILE A 11 -3.21 -0.08 -16.54
N TYR A 12 -4.39 -0.58 -16.18
CA TYR A 12 -4.71 -2.00 -16.18
C TYR A 12 -5.76 -2.30 -17.26
N PRO A 13 -5.46 -3.12 -18.27
CA PRO A 13 -6.48 -3.61 -19.20
C PRO A 13 -7.45 -4.52 -18.46
N MET A 14 -8.73 -4.43 -18.82
CA MET A 14 -9.82 -5.21 -18.24
C MET A 14 -10.63 -5.86 -19.36
N GLU A 15 -11.48 -6.81 -19.00
CA GLU A 15 -12.45 -7.41 -19.93
C GLU A 15 -13.48 -6.38 -20.45
N ASP A 16 -14.20 -6.76 -21.51
CA ASP A 16 -15.20 -5.93 -22.21
C ASP A 16 -14.67 -4.59 -22.74
N ASN A 17 -13.42 -4.56 -23.23
CA ASN A 17 -12.79 -3.35 -23.77
C ASN A 17 -12.78 -2.19 -22.76
N LYS A 18 -12.54 -2.51 -21.48
CA LYS A 18 -12.39 -1.53 -20.40
C LYS A 18 -10.92 -1.37 -20.02
N VAL A 19 -10.59 -0.22 -19.46
CA VAL A 19 -9.27 0.06 -18.89
C VAL A 19 -9.44 0.80 -17.57
N CYS A 20 -8.74 0.34 -16.54
CA CYS A 20 -8.62 1.05 -15.27
C CYS A 20 -7.36 1.90 -15.34
N ILE A 21 -7.52 3.22 -15.17
CA ILE A 21 -6.42 4.17 -15.15
C ILE A 21 -6.51 5.05 -13.92
N GLY A 22 -5.37 5.32 -13.29
CA GLY A 22 -5.32 6.17 -12.12
C GLY A 22 -3.96 6.80 -11.88
N PHE A 23 -3.94 7.72 -10.93
CA PHE A 23 -2.75 8.42 -10.48
C PHE A 23 -2.75 8.41 -8.95
N VAL A 24 -1.59 8.16 -8.37
CA VAL A 24 -1.34 8.09 -6.93
C VAL A 24 -0.31 9.16 -6.58
N ALA A 25 -0.55 9.89 -5.50
CA ALA A 25 0.43 10.79 -4.92
C ALA A 25 0.52 10.51 -3.41
N GLY A 26 1.72 10.60 -2.85
CA GLY A 26 1.93 10.65 -1.40
C GLY A 26 1.24 11.88 -0.82
N LEU A 27 0.81 11.83 0.44
CA LEU A 27 0.14 12.95 1.12
C LEU A 27 1.11 13.81 1.94
N ASP A 28 2.41 13.65 1.72
CA ASP A 28 3.50 14.36 2.39
C ASP A 28 4.10 15.51 1.55
N TYR A 29 3.43 15.89 0.44
CA TYR A 29 3.80 17.07 -0.34
C TYR A 29 3.52 18.36 0.42
N THR A 30 4.32 19.40 0.15
CA THR A 30 4.22 20.69 0.84
C THR A 30 3.51 21.78 0.03
N ASP A 31 3.20 21.52 -1.24
CA ASP A 31 2.47 22.47 -2.09
C ASP A 31 0.96 22.37 -1.85
N ALA A 32 0.38 23.40 -1.21
CA ALA A 32 -1.05 23.47 -0.94
C ALA A 32 -1.92 23.62 -2.20
N THR A 33 -1.31 23.97 -3.35
CA THR A 33 -2.01 24.11 -4.63
C THR A 33 -2.02 22.81 -5.44
N PHE A 34 -1.30 21.78 -4.99
CA PHE A 34 -1.22 20.52 -5.69
C PHE A 34 -2.55 19.75 -5.69
N SER A 35 -2.95 19.29 -6.86
CA SER A 35 -4.17 18.52 -7.08
C SER A 35 -3.85 17.23 -7.83
N VAL A 36 -3.91 16.09 -7.13
CA VAL A 36 -3.72 14.76 -7.75
C VAL A 36 -4.74 14.49 -8.85
N HIS A 37 -5.93 15.09 -8.74
CA HIS A 37 -6.95 15.00 -9.79
C HIS A 37 -6.51 15.69 -11.07
N ASP A 38 -5.94 16.90 -10.98
CA ASP A 38 -5.48 17.64 -12.16
C ASP A 38 -4.29 16.96 -12.81
N VAL A 39 -3.38 16.39 -12.00
CA VAL A 39 -2.28 15.56 -12.50
C VAL A 39 -2.82 14.34 -13.26
N LEU A 40 -3.88 13.68 -12.79
CA LEU A 40 -4.54 12.60 -13.54
C LEU A 40 -5.13 13.12 -14.87
N GLN A 41 -5.74 14.31 -14.90
CA GLN A 41 -6.24 14.89 -16.16
C GLN A 41 -5.11 15.17 -17.15
N GLN A 42 -4.00 15.71 -16.68
CA GLN A 42 -2.80 15.98 -17.48
C GLN A 42 -2.16 14.68 -17.97
N PHE A 43 -2.05 13.66 -17.11
CA PHE A 43 -1.53 12.34 -17.46
C PHE A 43 -2.30 11.71 -18.64
N LYS A 44 -3.62 11.84 -18.66
CA LYS A 44 -4.46 11.36 -19.78
C LYS A 44 -4.18 12.05 -21.12
N GLN A 45 -3.57 13.25 -21.11
CA GLN A 45 -3.16 13.94 -22.34
C GLN A 45 -1.84 13.43 -22.91
N HIS A 46 -1.06 12.65 -22.15
CA HIS A 46 0.18 12.07 -22.65
C HIS A 46 -0.07 11.26 -23.93
N PRO A 47 0.72 11.39 -25.02
CA PRO A 47 0.41 10.80 -26.32
C PRO A 47 0.15 9.30 -26.29
N PHE A 48 0.87 8.55 -25.43
CA PHE A 48 0.64 7.12 -25.23
C PHE A 48 -0.74 6.83 -24.61
N VAL A 49 -1.09 7.55 -23.53
CA VAL A 49 -2.34 7.36 -22.79
C VAL A 49 -3.54 7.81 -23.62
N LYS A 50 -3.41 8.96 -24.29
CA LYS A 50 -4.43 9.51 -25.17
C LYS A 50 -4.82 8.56 -26.30
N LYS A 51 -3.87 7.78 -26.83
CA LYS A 51 -4.13 6.74 -27.84
C LYS A 51 -4.98 5.60 -27.27
N ILE A 52 -4.68 5.14 -26.05
CA ILE A 52 -5.45 4.08 -25.36
C ILE A 52 -6.90 4.53 -25.12
N LEU A 53 -7.12 5.81 -24.75
CA LEU A 53 -8.44 6.34 -24.41
C LEU A 53 -9.25 6.85 -25.62
N LYS A 54 -8.67 6.86 -26.82
CA LYS A 54 -9.28 7.48 -28.01
C LYS A 54 -10.63 6.81 -28.34
N GLY A 55 -11.70 7.61 -28.41
CA GLY A 55 -13.06 7.11 -28.67
C GLY A 55 -13.73 6.39 -27.50
N GLY A 56 -13.02 6.24 -26.37
CA GLY A 56 -13.58 5.66 -25.15
C GLY A 56 -14.51 6.63 -24.42
N LYS A 57 -15.29 6.08 -23.49
CA LYS A 57 -16.13 6.85 -22.55
C LYS A 57 -15.78 6.49 -21.12
N ARG A 58 -15.81 7.47 -20.22
CA ARG A 58 -15.66 7.23 -18.77
C ARG A 58 -16.92 6.58 -18.23
N VAL A 59 -16.80 5.37 -17.68
CA VAL A 59 -17.93 4.64 -17.07
C VAL A 59 -17.96 4.69 -15.54
N GLY A 60 -16.85 5.11 -14.91
CA GLY A 60 -16.72 5.24 -13.46
C GLY A 60 -15.63 6.22 -13.09
N TRP A 61 -15.69 6.73 -11.85
CA TRP A 61 -14.62 7.52 -11.23
C TRP A 61 -14.72 7.40 -9.72
N GLY A 62 -13.57 7.37 -9.06
CA GLY A 62 -13.47 7.39 -7.62
C GLY A 62 -12.09 7.85 -7.19
N ALA A 63 -11.97 8.15 -5.91
CA ALA A 63 -10.71 8.46 -5.25
C ALA A 63 -10.71 7.79 -3.88
N LYS A 64 -9.55 7.30 -3.45
CA LYS A 64 -9.40 6.63 -2.16
C LYS A 64 -7.97 6.81 -1.63
N THR A 65 -7.86 6.96 -0.33
CA THR A 65 -6.58 6.91 0.39
C THR A 65 -6.16 5.46 0.64
N ILE A 66 -4.86 5.20 0.52
CA ILE A 66 -4.22 3.93 0.86
C ILE A 66 -3.16 4.16 1.93
N PRO A 67 -2.96 3.23 2.88
CA PRO A 67 -1.89 3.36 3.86
C PRO A 67 -0.53 3.16 3.18
N GLN A 68 0.42 4.07 3.48
CA GLN A 68 1.77 4.04 2.91
C GLN A 68 2.87 3.67 3.93
N GLY A 69 2.52 3.57 5.21
CA GLY A 69 3.50 3.39 6.29
C GLY A 69 4.15 2.01 6.34
N GLY A 70 3.48 0.97 5.82
CA GLY A 70 3.98 -0.40 5.80
C GLY A 70 4.32 -0.94 7.18
N TYR A 71 5.36 -1.78 7.26
CA TYR A 71 5.79 -2.46 8.49
C TYR A 71 5.94 -1.53 9.70
N TRP A 72 6.54 -0.35 9.52
CA TRP A 72 6.82 0.57 10.64
C TRP A 72 5.57 1.25 11.20
N SER A 73 4.47 1.27 10.46
CA SER A 73 3.20 1.86 10.89
C SER A 73 2.16 0.82 11.31
N MET A 74 2.40 -0.46 11.05
CA MET A 74 1.53 -1.52 11.52
C MET A 74 1.58 -1.60 13.05
N PRO A 75 0.44 -1.58 13.76
CA PRO A 75 0.42 -1.74 15.22
C PRO A 75 1.05 -3.07 15.64
N LYS A 76 1.82 -3.06 16.73
CA LYS A 76 2.37 -4.30 17.33
C LYS A 76 1.31 -5.19 17.97
N ARG A 77 0.13 -4.64 18.24
CA ARG A 77 -1.03 -5.34 18.78
C ARG A 77 -2.19 -5.06 17.85
N LEU A 78 -2.75 -6.13 17.29
CA LEU A 78 -3.81 -6.14 16.29
C LEU A 78 -5.14 -6.65 16.87
N SER A 79 -5.15 -7.21 18.08
CA SER A 79 -6.37 -7.55 18.80
C SER A 79 -6.44 -6.98 20.22
N VAL A 80 -7.66 -6.86 20.72
CA VAL A 80 -8.00 -6.69 22.13
C VAL A 80 -9.22 -7.58 22.43
N PRO A 81 -9.57 -7.82 23.70
CA PRO A 81 -10.76 -8.59 24.01
C PRO A 81 -12.01 -8.06 23.27
N GLY A 82 -12.59 -8.88 22.40
CA GLY A 82 -13.77 -8.56 21.60
C GLY A 82 -13.53 -7.77 20.32
N MET A 83 -12.30 -7.48 19.91
CA MET A 83 -12.02 -6.72 18.68
C MET A 83 -10.70 -7.12 18.01
N VAL A 84 -10.69 -7.10 16.68
CA VAL A 84 -9.48 -7.23 15.84
C VAL A 84 -9.42 -6.10 14.80
N ILE A 85 -8.20 -5.73 14.38
CA ILE A 85 -7.95 -4.78 13.29
C ILE A 85 -7.26 -5.51 12.15
N ALA A 86 -7.83 -5.44 10.94
CA ALA A 86 -7.38 -6.19 9.77
C ALA A 86 -7.21 -5.32 8.52
N GLY A 87 -6.38 -5.80 7.59
CA GLY A 87 -6.17 -5.18 6.27
C GLY A 87 -5.65 -3.75 6.34
N ASP A 88 -6.18 -2.87 5.48
CA ASP A 88 -5.77 -1.47 5.39
C ASP A 88 -5.93 -0.69 6.70
N ASN A 89 -6.88 -1.07 7.58
CA ASN A 89 -7.04 -0.44 8.89
C ASN A 89 -5.83 -0.69 9.81
N ALA A 90 -5.13 -1.81 9.62
CA ALA A 90 -3.87 -2.12 10.30
C ALA A 90 -2.64 -1.68 9.50
N GLY A 91 -2.80 -1.03 8.33
CA GLY A 91 -1.68 -0.62 7.49
C GLY A 91 -1.04 -1.76 6.69
N MET A 92 -1.76 -2.87 6.48
CA MET A 92 -1.26 -4.06 5.77
C MET A 92 -1.21 -3.86 4.25
N VAL A 93 -0.35 -2.95 3.77
CA VAL A 93 -0.14 -2.64 2.35
C VAL A 93 1.34 -2.58 2.04
N ASN A 94 1.75 -3.31 1.00
CA ASN A 94 3.09 -3.22 0.44
C ASN A 94 3.06 -2.18 -0.70
N VAL A 95 3.54 -0.99 -0.37
CA VAL A 95 3.59 0.16 -1.27
C VAL A 95 4.55 -0.06 -2.44
N ALA A 96 5.69 -0.71 -2.17
CA ALA A 96 6.71 -0.94 -3.19
C ALA A 96 6.18 -1.83 -4.33
N GLU A 97 5.30 -2.77 -3.98
CA GLU A 97 4.66 -3.67 -4.94
C GLU A 97 3.27 -3.22 -5.41
N LEU A 98 2.71 -2.17 -4.81
CA LEU A 98 1.32 -1.72 -5.03
C LEU A 98 0.29 -2.83 -4.74
N LYS A 99 0.47 -3.59 -3.65
CA LYS A 99 -0.43 -4.70 -3.27
C LYS A 99 -0.86 -4.63 -1.81
N GLY A 100 -2.10 -5.00 -1.55
CA GLY A 100 -2.69 -5.03 -0.21
C GLY A 100 -3.89 -5.98 -0.08
N VAL A 101 -4.61 -6.22 -1.18
CA VAL A 101 -5.84 -7.04 -1.20
C VAL A 101 -5.61 -8.44 -0.62
N HIS A 102 -4.54 -9.13 -1.03
CA HIS A 102 -4.24 -10.47 -0.52
C HIS A 102 -3.86 -10.46 0.96
N TYR A 103 -3.20 -9.42 1.47
CA TYR A 103 -2.96 -9.27 2.91
C TYR A 103 -4.26 -9.05 3.68
N ALA A 104 -5.17 -8.21 3.16
CA ALA A 104 -6.47 -8.01 3.77
C ALA A 104 -7.32 -9.30 3.80
N MET A 105 -7.25 -10.11 2.74
CA MET A 105 -7.90 -11.43 2.70
C MET A 105 -7.31 -12.38 3.75
N HIS A 106 -5.98 -12.52 3.80
CA HIS A 106 -5.30 -13.35 4.81
C HIS A 106 -5.63 -12.89 6.24
N ALA A 107 -5.58 -11.59 6.50
CA ALA A 107 -5.94 -11.02 7.80
C ALA A 107 -7.38 -11.35 8.19
N GLY A 108 -8.32 -11.25 7.25
CA GLY A 108 -9.71 -11.67 7.47
C GLY A 108 -9.85 -13.15 7.81
N MET A 109 -9.11 -14.03 7.13
CA MET A 109 -9.11 -15.46 7.42
C MET A 109 -8.54 -15.75 8.83
N TYR A 110 -7.38 -15.18 9.17
CA TYR A 110 -6.76 -15.37 10.48
C TYR A 110 -7.63 -14.82 11.61
N ALA A 111 -8.28 -13.68 11.39
CA ALA A 111 -9.24 -13.09 12.33
C ALA A 111 -10.42 -14.04 12.54
N ALA A 112 -11.01 -14.57 11.47
CA ALA A 112 -12.13 -15.50 11.56
C ALA A 112 -11.76 -16.76 12.37
N GLU A 113 -10.61 -17.37 12.07
CA GLU A 113 -10.15 -18.55 12.81
C GLU A 113 -9.95 -18.24 14.31
N ALA A 114 -9.28 -17.13 14.64
CA ALA A 114 -9.04 -16.76 16.05
C ALA A 114 -10.34 -16.45 16.81
N ILE A 115 -11.31 -15.79 16.14
CA ILE A 115 -12.60 -15.47 16.74
C ILE A 115 -13.41 -16.75 16.97
N VAL A 116 -13.49 -17.64 15.99
CA VAL A 116 -14.22 -18.92 16.15
C VAL A 116 -13.62 -19.76 17.27
N ASP A 117 -12.30 -19.93 17.30
CA ASP A 117 -11.59 -20.69 18.34
C ASP A 117 -11.83 -20.15 19.76
N ALA A 118 -12.02 -18.83 19.90
CA ALA A 118 -12.30 -18.19 21.18
C ALA A 118 -13.77 -18.35 21.58
N LEU A 119 -14.70 -18.17 20.63
CA LEU A 119 -16.13 -18.34 20.87
C LEU A 119 -16.49 -19.77 21.28
N GLU A 120 -15.84 -20.79 20.70
CA GLU A 120 -16.01 -22.19 21.11
C GLU A 120 -15.62 -22.45 22.58
N LYS A 121 -14.77 -21.59 23.15
CA LYS A 121 -14.33 -21.64 24.55
C LYS A 121 -15.08 -20.66 25.45
N ASP A 122 -16.11 -19.99 24.93
CA ASP A 122 -16.84 -18.91 25.59
C ASP A 122 -15.92 -17.76 26.05
N GLN A 123 -14.95 -17.43 25.19
CA GLN A 123 -13.94 -16.39 25.40
C GLN A 123 -14.04 -15.28 24.35
N VAL A 124 -13.53 -14.10 24.71
CA VAL A 124 -13.39 -12.95 23.80
C VAL A 124 -11.94 -12.54 23.58
N ASP A 125 -10.98 -13.33 24.06
CA ASP A 125 -9.56 -13.10 23.80
C ASP A 125 -9.20 -13.59 22.38
N PHE A 126 -8.81 -12.65 21.51
CA PHE A 126 -8.45 -12.91 20.13
C PHE A 126 -6.93 -12.80 19.87
N SER A 127 -6.09 -12.86 20.91
CA SER A 127 -4.63 -12.75 20.80
C SER A 127 -3.96 -13.75 19.85
N ALA A 128 -4.60 -14.89 19.58
CA ALA A 128 -4.17 -15.84 18.55
C ALA A 128 -4.11 -15.20 17.15
N TYR A 129 -4.91 -14.17 16.87
CA TYR A 129 -4.87 -13.41 15.62
C TYR A 129 -3.54 -12.67 15.44
N ASP A 130 -3.03 -12.02 16.50
CA ASP A 130 -1.73 -11.33 16.47
C ASP A 130 -0.62 -12.30 16.07
N GLU A 131 -0.57 -13.48 16.70
CA GLU A 131 0.41 -14.51 16.40
C GLU A 131 0.31 -14.98 14.95
N LYS A 132 -0.91 -15.26 14.47
CA LYS A 132 -1.14 -15.68 13.09
C LYS A 132 -0.64 -14.63 12.10
N VAL A 133 -0.94 -13.35 12.31
CA VAL A 133 -0.47 -12.28 11.42
C VAL A 133 1.05 -12.15 11.44
N HIS A 134 1.65 -12.06 12.63
CA HIS A 134 3.10 -11.87 12.79
C HIS A 134 3.94 -13.04 12.28
N ASN A 135 3.37 -14.26 12.24
CA ASN A 135 4.02 -15.44 11.67
C ASN A 135 3.65 -15.70 10.20
N SER A 136 2.88 -14.81 9.56
CA SER A 136 2.38 -15.01 8.19
C SER A 136 3.21 -14.34 7.11
N ILE A 137 2.74 -14.50 5.86
CA ILE A 137 3.23 -13.78 4.69
C ILE A 137 3.10 -12.25 4.84
N ILE A 138 2.12 -11.76 5.62
CA ILE A 138 1.87 -10.32 5.83
C ILE A 138 3.10 -9.69 6.48
N GLU A 139 3.50 -10.16 7.67
CA GLU A 139 4.68 -9.66 8.39
C GLU A 139 5.94 -9.78 7.54
N LYS A 140 6.14 -10.98 6.96
CA LYS A 140 7.34 -11.31 6.20
C LYS A 140 7.54 -10.36 5.01
N ASP A 141 6.49 -10.11 4.23
CA ASP A 141 6.61 -9.27 3.05
C ASP A 141 6.68 -7.78 3.40
N LEU A 142 5.90 -7.32 4.38
CA LEU A 142 6.01 -5.94 4.86
C LEU A 142 7.41 -5.64 5.42
N TYR A 143 8.01 -6.59 6.15
CA TYR A 143 9.35 -6.45 6.68
C TYR A 143 10.40 -6.33 5.56
N LYS A 144 10.30 -7.15 4.50
CA LYS A 144 11.23 -7.06 3.35
C LYS A 144 11.20 -5.68 2.69
N THR A 145 10.02 -5.06 2.59
CA THR A 145 9.85 -3.76 1.92
C THR A 145 9.84 -2.56 2.86
N ARG A 146 10.11 -2.76 4.16
CA ARG A 146 9.90 -1.76 5.23
C ARG A 146 10.56 -0.40 4.99
N ASN A 147 11.67 -0.36 4.25
CA ASN A 147 12.42 0.87 3.97
C ASN A 147 12.29 1.35 2.52
N ALA A 148 11.52 0.68 1.67
CA ALA A 148 11.54 0.95 0.22
C ALA A 148 11.05 2.36 -0.15
N SER A 149 10.13 2.94 0.63
CA SER A 149 9.58 4.29 0.38
C SER A 149 10.45 5.42 0.94
N GLN A 150 11.21 5.17 2.01
CA GLN A 150 11.95 6.20 2.74
C GLN A 150 13.04 6.92 1.90
N PRO A 151 13.82 6.23 1.03
CA PRO A 151 14.83 6.87 0.20
C PRO A 151 14.30 7.94 -0.76
N PHE A 152 13.03 7.88 -1.15
CA PHE A 152 12.43 8.86 -2.08
C PHE A 152 12.28 10.25 -1.47
N THR A 153 12.34 10.38 -0.13
CA THR A 153 12.41 11.68 0.56
C THR A 153 13.66 12.49 0.17
N ARG A 154 14.73 11.81 -0.25
CA ARG A 154 15.99 12.41 -0.69
C ARG A 154 16.07 12.62 -2.21
N GLY A 155 14.93 12.53 -2.90
CA GLY A 155 14.81 12.78 -4.33
C GLY A 155 14.72 11.50 -5.17
N PHE A 156 14.20 11.64 -6.39
CA PHE A 156 13.81 10.52 -7.26
C PHE A 156 14.97 9.61 -7.66
N PHE A 157 16.10 10.17 -8.11
CA PHE A 157 17.23 9.37 -8.60
C PHE A 157 17.94 8.60 -7.48
N PHE A 158 18.23 9.28 -6.36
CA PHE A 158 18.79 8.63 -5.18
C PHE A 158 17.81 7.60 -4.60
N GLY A 159 16.54 7.98 -4.49
CA GLY A 159 15.47 7.10 -4.05
C GLY A 159 15.35 5.83 -4.90
N GLY A 160 15.39 5.97 -6.22
CA GLY A 160 15.35 4.86 -7.17
C GLY A 160 16.55 3.92 -7.03
N ALA A 161 17.77 4.45 -6.93
CA ALA A 161 18.99 3.64 -6.76
C ALA A 161 18.96 2.84 -5.43
N MET A 162 18.57 3.50 -4.34
CA MET A 162 18.47 2.88 -3.03
C MET A 162 17.33 1.86 -2.96
N ALA A 163 16.15 2.17 -3.50
CA ALA A 163 15.02 1.26 -3.54
C ALA A 163 15.33 0.01 -4.39
N SER A 164 16.08 0.17 -5.48
CA SER A 164 16.57 -0.97 -6.30
C SER A 164 17.51 -1.86 -5.48
N THR A 165 18.46 -1.26 -4.75
CA THR A 165 19.38 -1.99 -3.87
C THR A 165 18.64 -2.73 -2.76
N MET A 166 17.65 -2.09 -2.14
CA MET A 166 16.79 -2.71 -1.12
C MET A 166 15.98 -3.87 -1.70
N THR A 167 15.48 -3.73 -2.93
CA THR A 167 14.75 -4.80 -3.60
C THR A 167 15.64 -6.01 -3.83
N ILE A 168 16.86 -5.81 -4.33
CA ILE A 168 17.84 -6.88 -4.57
C ILE A 168 18.21 -7.59 -3.26
N THR A 169 18.39 -6.83 -2.19
CA THR A 169 18.80 -7.37 -0.88
C THR A 169 17.62 -7.80 -0.02
N GLN A 170 16.38 -7.73 -0.53
CA GLN A 170 15.15 -7.99 0.24
C GLN A 170 15.09 -7.20 1.57
N GLY A 171 15.55 -5.96 1.55
CA GLY A 171 15.57 -5.07 2.70
C GLY A 171 16.65 -5.37 3.74
N HIS A 172 17.64 -6.23 3.43
CA HIS A 172 18.80 -6.45 4.31
C HIS A 172 19.78 -5.29 4.22
N PHE A 173 19.90 -4.64 3.06
CA PHE A 173 20.79 -3.50 2.87
C PHE A 173 20.14 -2.35 2.08
N PRO A 174 20.20 -1.11 2.61
CA PRO A 174 20.62 -0.76 3.96
C PRO A 174 19.56 -1.17 5.00
N GLY A 175 20.02 -1.82 6.06
CA GLY A 175 19.16 -2.28 7.16
C GLY A 175 18.74 -1.17 8.13
N GLY A 176 18.09 -1.57 9.23
CA GLY A 176 17.63 -0.66 10.29
C GLY A 176 16.38 0.15 9.92
N HIS A 177 15.99 1.06 10.80
CA HIS A 177 14.91 2.02 10.57
C HIS A 177 15.51 3.36 10.13
N TRP A 178 15.20 3.83 8.92
CA TRP A 178 15.71 5.12 8.47
C TRP A 178 14.86 6.23 9.07
N LYS A 179 15.53 7.25 9.65
CA LYS A 179 14.85 8.47 10.08
C LYS A 179 14.55 9.32 8.85
N ASN A 180 13.29 9.73 8.73
CA ASN A 180 12.85 10.77 7.79
C ASN A 180 13.44 12.13 8.17
#